data_AF-A0A2E3CRH3-F1
#
_entry.id   AF-A0A2E3CRH3-F1
#
_cell.length_a   1.000
_cell.length_b   1.000
_cell.length_c   1.000
_cell.angle_alpha   90.00
_cell.angle_beta   90.00
_cell.angle_gamma   90.00
#
_symmetry.space_group_name_H-M   'P 1'
#
loop_
_entity.id
_entity.type
_entity.pdbx_description
1 polymer ?
#
loop_
_entity_poly.entity_id
_entity_poly.type
_entity_poly.pdbx_seq_one_letter_code
_entity_poly.pdbx_strand_id
1 'polypeptide(L)'
;MAMNRQTRRHLQKQGEMSADGAPISNRDRRAAAAGASPDTERAGPRQFVGEVKGELRKVVWPTKDEIVNYSVVVFVTIVILTALIAGLDYLTGEGVLRLFDVN
;
A
#
# COMPACT_ATOMS: atom_id res chain seq x y z
N MET A 1 -3.97 37.28 -54.56
CA MET A 1 -2.70 37.57 -53.87
C MET A 1 -1.97 36.25 -53.63
N ALA A 2 -0.83 36.00 -54.30
CA ALA A 2 -0.10 34.74 -54.18
C ALA A 2 0.67 34.72 -52.85
N MET A 3 0.24 33.86 -51.93
CA MET A 3 0.86 33.75 -50.60
C MET A 3 2.30 33.24 -50.75
N ASN A 4 3.25 33.98 -50.17
CA ASN A 4 4.68 33.68 -50.24
C ASN A 4 4.98 32.28 -49.65
N ARG A 5 5.83 31.50 -50.33
CA ARG A 5 6.20 30.13 -49.92
C ARG A 5 6.79 30.08 -48.51
N GLN A 6 7.39 31.19 -48.06
CA GLN A 6 7.90 31.39 -46.70
C GLN A 6 6.76 31.37 -45.66
N THR A 7 5.64 32.02 -45.95
CA THR A 7 4.49 32.12 -45.04
C THR A 7 3.85 30.75 -44.80
N ARG A 8 3.72 29.93 -45.85
CA ARG A 8 3.22 28.55 -45.73
C ARG A 8 4.08 27.67 -44.84
N ARG A 9 5.41 27.76 -44.98
CA ARG A 9 6.34 27.00 -44.13
C ARG A 9 6.26 27.43 -42.68
N HIS A 10 6.03 28.70 -42.41
CA HIS A 10 5.91 29.20 -41.05
C HIS A 10 4.61 28.71 -40.38
N LEU A 11 3.49 28.78 -41.08
CA LEU A 11 2.19 28.26 -40.60
C LEU A 11 2.21 26.74 -40.39
N GLN A 12 2.95 26.00 -41.23
CA GLN A 12 3.15 24.56 -41.06
C GLN A 12 4.06 24.24 -39.87
N LYS A 13 5.12 25.03 -39.63
CA LYS A 13 5.97 24.91 -38.43
C LYS A 13 5.24 25.27 -37.14
N GLN A 14 4.27 26.18 -37.19
CA GLN A 14 3.41 26.53 -36.06
C GLN A 14 2.33 25.48 -35.78
N GLY A 15 2.27 24.39 -36.57
CA GLY A 15 1.36 23.27 -36.33
C GLY A 15 -0.11 23.63 -36.57
N GLU A 16 -0.39 24.70 -37.32
CA GLU A 16 -1.75 25.18 -37.61
C GLU A 16 -2.31 24.63 -38.93
N MET A 17 -1.52 23.83 -39.64
CA MET A 17 -1.88 23.24 -40.94
C MET A 17 -1.79 21.71 -40.83
N SER A 18 -2.90 21.03 -41.14
CA SER A 18 -2.94 19.57 -41.22
C SER A 18 -2.07 19.07 -42.39
N ALA A 19 -1.74 17.77 -42.42
CA ALA A 19 -0.94 17.15 -43.48
C ALA A 19 -1.51 17.38 -44.89
N ASP A 20 -2.83 17.61 -44.99
CA ASP A 20 -3.56 17.88 -46.24
C ASP A 20 -3.62 19.39 -46.61
N GLY A 21 -2.95 20.26 -45.85
CA GLY A 21 -2.85 21.70 -46.12
C GLY A 21 -4.09 22.52 -45.71
N ALA A 22 -5.06 21.92 -45.05
CA ALA A 22 -6.22 22.60 -44.47
C ALA A 22 -5.89 23.21 -43.08
N PRO A 23 -6.45 24.38 -42.71
CA PRO A 23 -6.25 24.99 -41.41
C PRO A 23 -6.90 24.14 -40.31
N ILE A 24 -6.12 23.79 -39.27
CA ILE A 24 -6.61 22.98 -38.14
C ILE A 24 -7.54 23.86 -37.30
N SER A 25 -8.83 23.49 -37.25
CA SER A 25 -9.81 24.26 -36.51
C SER A 25 -9.73 23.96 -35.01
N ASN A 26 -10.21 24.87 -34.17
CA ASN A 26 -10.35 24.62 -32.73
C ASN A 26 -11.26 23.40 -32.42
N ARG A 27 -12.12 22.98 -33.36
CA ARG A 27 -12.90 21.74 -33.25
C ARG A 27 -12.02 20.51 -33.41
N ASP A 28 -11.06 20.54 -34.34
CA ASP A 28 -10.15 19.41 -34.59
C ASP A 28 -9.18 19.21 -33.42
N ARG A 29 -8.65 20.32 -32.86
CA ARG A 29 -7.87 20.27 -31.61
C ARG A 29 -8.69 19.73 -30.44
N ARG A 30 -9.97 20.13 -30.34
CA ARG A 30 -10.85 19.66 -29.27
C ARG A 30 -11.29 18.22 -29.47
N ALA A 31 -11.40 17.74 -30.71
CA ALA A 31 -11.67 16.33 -31.03
C ALA A 31 -10.44 15.45 -30.71
N ALA A 32 -9.22 15.91 -31.02
CA ALA A 32 -7.99 15.23 -30.62
C ALA A 32 -7.82 15.20 -29.09
N ALA A 33 -8.17 16.29 -28.39
CA ALA A 33 -8.15 16.35 -26.93
C ALA A 33 -9.31 15.59 -26.26
N ALA A 34 -10.45 15.43 -26.93
CA ALA A 34 -11.60 14.68 -26.42
C ALA A 34 -11.40 13.15 -26.47
N GLY A 35 -10.37 12.67 -27.18
CA GLY A 35 -9.89 11.28 -27.09
C GLY A 35 -8.96 11.02 -25.91
N ALA A 36 -8.50 12.07 -25.23
CA ALA A 36 -7.70 11.98 -24.01
C ALA A 36 -8.56 12.34 -22.80
N SER A 37 -9.57 11.51 -22.52
CA SER A 37 -10.12 11.48 -21.17
C SER A 37 -8.96 11.18 -20.21
N PRO A 38 -8.72 11.98 -19.16
CA PRO A 38 -7.85 11.56 -18.08
C PRO A 38 -8.62 10.49 -17.34
N ASP A 39 -8.59 9.27 -17.89
CA ASP A 39 -9.02 8.10 -17.18
C ASP A 39 -8.18 8.11 -15.92
N THR A 40 -8.85 8.40 -14.80
CA THR A 40 -8.17 8.53 -13.54
C THR A 40 -7.66 7.13 -13.25
N GLU A 41 -6.37 6.93 -13.51
CA GLU A 41 -5.61 5.70 -13.27
C GLU A 41 -5.50 5.48 -11.75
N ARG A 42 -6.66 5.35 -11.09
CA ARG A 42 -6.77 4.76 -9.77
C ARG A 42 -6.55 3.28 -10.00
N ALA A 43 -5.50 2.74 -9.38
CA ALA A 43 -5.24 1.31 -9.40
C ALA A 43 -6.52 0.56 -9.07
N GLY A 44 -7.05 -0.19 -10.04
CA GLY A 44 -8.27 -0.98 -9.84
C GLY A 44 -8.03 -2.06 -8.77
N PRO A 45 -9.07 -2.60 -8.14
CA PRO A 45 -8.93 -3.64 -7.10
C PRO A 45 -8.07 -4.85 -7.53
N ARG A 46 -8.09 -5.19 -8.83
CA ARG A 46 -7.25 -6.26 -9.41
C ARG A 46 -5.77 -5.89 -9.43
N GLN A 47 -5.43 -4.64 -9.72
CA GLN A 47 -4.06 -4.15 -9.70
C GLN A 47 -3.52 -4.10 -8.27
N PHE A 48 -4.32 -3.59 -7.33
CA PHE A 48 -3.99 -3.56 -5.91
C PHE A 48 -3.64 -4.93 -5.33
N VAL A 49 -4.41 -5.98 -5.64
CA VAL A 49 -4.11 -7.35 -5.19
C VAL A 49 -2.79 -7.87 -5.78
N GLY A 50 -2.48 -7.51 -7.03
CA GLY A 50 -1.20 -7.83 -7.67
C GLY A 50 -0.02 -7.16 -6.97
N GLU A 51 -0.16 -5.88 -6.64
CA GLU A 51 0.82 -5.10 -5.88
C GLU A 51 1.05 -5.68 -4.47
N VAL A 52 -0.03 -6.01 -3.74
CA VAL A 52 0.04 -6.63 -2.41
C VAL A 52 0.76 -7.98 -2.47
N LYS A 53 0.47 -8.83 -3.46
CA LYS A 53 1.18 -10.10 -3.63
C LYS A 53 2.67 -9.89 -3.92
N GLY A 54 3.01 -8.85 -4.69
CA GLY A 54 4.40 -8.45 -4.94
C GLY A 54 5.13 -8.08 -3.64
N GLU A 55 4.47 -7.33 -2.76
CA GLU A 55 5.02 -6.92 -1.48
C GLU A 55 5.10 -8.08 -0.46
N LEU A 56 4.07 -8.92 -0.41
CA LEU A 56 4.04 -10.11 0.46
C LEU A 56 5.16 -11.12 0.17
N ARG A 57 5.70 -11.13 -1.07
CA ARG A 57 6.88 -11.95 -1.41
C ARG A 57 8.18 -11.43 -0.80
N LYS A 58 8.22 -10.16 -0.38
CA LYS A 58 9.37 -9.58 0.33
C LYS A 58 9.36 -9.90 1.82
N VAL A 59 8.21 -10.35 2.34
CA VAL A 59 8.09 -10.77 3.74
C VAL A 59 8.85 -12.07 3.92
N VAL A 60 9.79 -12.06 4.84
CA VAL A 60 10.49 -13.28 5.27
C VAL A 60 9.52 -14.06 6.14
N TRP A 61 9.07 -15.20 5.61
CA TRP A 61 8.25 -16.13 6.38
C TRP A 61 9.15 -16.97 7.27
N PRO A 62 8.82 -17.09 8.56
CA PRO A 62 9.67 -17.78 9.52
C PRO A 62 9.76 -19.25 9.18
N THR A 63 10.90 -19.85 9.48
CA THR A 63 11.08 -21.30 9.41
C THR A 63 10.31 -21.99 10.54
N LYS A 64 10.02 -23.29 10.38
CA LYS A 64 9.33 -24.06 11.44
C LYS A 64 10.10 -24.02 12.77
N ASP A 65 11.42 -24.02 12.70
CA ASP A 65 12.29 -24.00 13.88
C ASP A 65 12.25 -22.65 14.60
N GLU A 66 12.19 -21.53 13.87
CA GLU A 66 11.97 -20.20 14.46
C GLU A 66 10.64 -20.11 15.19
N ILE A 67 9.57 -20.62 14.58
CA ILE A 67 8.23 -20.64 15.19
C ILE A 67 8.27 -21.41 16.51
N VAL A 68 8.89 -22.59 16.52
CA VAL A 68 9.01 -23.42 17.73
C VAL A 68 9.84 -22.70 18.80
N ASN A 69 11.00 -22.16 18.45
CA ASN A 69 11.86 -21.46 19.40
C ASN A 69 11.17 -20.26 20.06
N TYR A 70 10.51 -19.41 19.26
CA TYR A 70 9.78 -18.27 19.80
C TYR A 70 8.60 -18.70 20.67
N SER A 71 7.86 -19.73 20.26
CA SER A 71 6.74 -20.26 21.04
C SER A 71 7.21 -20.85 22.37
N VAL A 72 8.34 -21.57 22.40
CA VAL A 72 8.91 -22.15 23.62
C VAL A 72 9.35 -21.05 24.59
N VAL A 73 10.03 -20.00 24.11
CA VAL A 73 10.45 -18.88 24.96
C VAL A 73 9.24 -18.21 25.61
N VAL A 74 8.20 -17.91 24.83
CA VAL A 74 6.96 -17.30 25.34
C VAL A 74 6.27 -18.23 26.32
N PHE A 75 6.15 -19.52 25.99
CA PHE A 75 5.52 -20.52 26.85
C PHE A 75 6.22 -20.64 28.22
N VAL A 76 7.54 -20.76 28.23
CA VAL A 76 8.33 -20.81 29.47
C VAL A 76 8.15 -19.54 30.29
N THR A 77 8.16 -18.38 29.64
CA THR A 77 7.95 -17.09 30.31
C THR A 77 6.58 -17.03 30.99
N ILE A 78 5.53 -17.47 30.30
CA ILE A 78 4.17 -17.55 30.86
C ILE A 78 4.14 -18.48 32.07
N VAL A 79 4.72 -19.68 31.95
CA VAL A 79 4.76 -20.66 33.06
C VAL A 79 5.44 -20.08 34.31
N ILE A 80 6.57 -19.39 34.14
CA ILE A 80 7.27 -18.74 35.25
C ILE A 80 6.40 -17.67 35.90
N LEU A 81 5.82 -16.75 35.11
CA LEU A 81 4.97 -15.69 35.65
C LEU A 81 3.74 -16.25 36.37
N THR A 82 3.09 -17.26 35.78
CA THR A 82 1.95 -17.94 36.39
C THR A 82 2.35 -18.61 37.71
N ALA A 83 3.50 -19.28 37.76
CA ALA A 83 3.99 -19.89 39.00
C ALA A 83 4.30 -18.86 40.09
N LEU A 84 4.88 -17.71 39.72
CA LEU A 84 5.15 -16.63 40.66
C LEU A 84 3.86 -16.03 41.22
N ILE A 85 2.89 -15.74 40.35
CA ILE A 85 1.58 -15.19 40.75
C ILE A 85 0.85 -16.21 41.63
N ALA A 86 0.73 -17.46 41.20
CA ALA A 86 0.08 -18.51 41.97
C ALA A 86 0.76 -18.75 43.33
N GLY A 87 2.09 -18.69 43.38
CA GLY A 87 2.84 -18.77 44.64
C GLY A 87 2.54 -17.60 45.57
N LEU A 88 2.50 -16.37 45.04
CA LEU A 88 2.13 -15.18 45.82
C LEU A 88 0.69 -15.24 46.31
N ASP A 89 -0.24 -15.67 45.45
CA ASP A 89 -1.66 -15.83 45.78
C ASP A 89 -1.85 -16.90 46.86
N TYR A 90 -1.10 -18.01 46.80
CA TYR A 90 -1.12 -19.06 47.81
C TYR A 90 -0.58 -18.56 49.16
N LEU A 91 0.57 -17.89 49.15
CA LEU A 91 1.16 -17.30 50.36
C LEU A 91 0.26 -16.24 50.99
N THR A 92 -0.37 -15.42 50.16
CA THR A 92 -1.29 -14.38 50.62
C THR A 92 -2.58 -15.02 51.13
N GLY A 93 -3.15 -16.00 50.42
CA GLY A 93 -4.37 -16.69 50.83
C GLY A 93 -4.21 -17.42 52.16
N GLU A 94 -3.21 -18.28 52.29
CA GLU A 94 -2.96 -19.03 53.53
C GLU A 94 -2.44 -18.11 54.65
N GLY A 95 -1.58 -17.14 54.33
CA GLY A 95 -1.05 -16.18 55.29
C GLY A 95 -2.13 -15.29 55.90
N VAL A 96 -3.09 -14.85 55.09
CA VAL A 96 -4.23 -14.04 55.53
C VAL A 96 -5.18 -14.87 56.38
N LEU A 97 -5.51 -16.10 55.98
CA LEU A 97 -6.36 -16.99 56.78
C LEU A 97 -5.73 -17.26 58.15
N ARG A 98 -4.43 -17.58 58.21
CA ARG A 98 -3.75 -17.80 59.48
C ARG A 98 -3.63 -16.55 60.34
N LEU A 99 -3.49 -15.37 59.75
CA LEU A 99 -3.46 -14.12 60.51
C LEU A 99 -4.81 -13.80 61.15
N PHE A 100 -5.92 -14.09 60.45
CA PHE A 100 -7.27 -13.85 60.96
C PHE A 100 -7.78 -14.95 61.91
N ASP A 101 -7.28 -16.18 61.78
CA ASP A 101 -7.65 -17.31 62.66
C ASP A 101 -6.79 -17.36 63.95
N VAL A 102 -5.72 -16.56 64.02
CA VAL A 102 -4.85 -16.37 65.20
C VAL A 102 -5.33 -15.24 66.13
N ASN A 103 -6.41 -14.54 65.76
CA ASN A 103 -7.09 -13.56 66.62
C ASN A 103 -8.47 -14.09 67.06
#